data_AF-A0A8J6MHY5-F1
#
_entry.id   AF-A0A8J6MHY5-F1
#
_cell.length_a   1.000
_cell.length_b   1.000
_cell.length_c   1.000
_cell.angle_alpha   90.00
_cell.angle_beta   90.00
_cell.angle_gamma   90.00
#
_symmetry.space_group_name_H-M   'P 1'
#
loop_
_entity.id
_entity.type
_entity.pdbx_description
1 polymer ?
#
loop_
_entity_poly.entity_id
_entity_poly.type
_entity_poly.pdbx_seq_one_letter_code
_entity_poly.pdbx_strand_id
1 'polypeptide(L)'
;MAHAVASEAVELARLVGARLAHDLAGPLGTITAAAGLAPGAARSDELLAETLSDLMARGRLYAAVFGSAEDTPWHAMPALLAGAPGAHRITFDVTPGPPLRPATAQLALAAGMLAAEGLPRGGCVGDAPGPGGGGAGLPEGPPRARGVRIAPGPGGGVAVLPEGRIAAWPHALIERLGGLAPPQPDTARSLMAPWLLALARQAGCDLSLGLGGPGTPPLLLRPPG
;
A
#
# COMPACT_ATOMS: atom_id res chain seq x y z
N MET A 1 13.75 -5.12 -29.43
CA MET A 1 13.33 -4.26 -28.30
C MET A 1 11.82 -4.07 -28.21
N ALA A 2 11.13 -3.54 -29.23
CA ALA A 2 9.67 -3.27 -29.16
C ALA A 2 8.81 -4.50 -28.79
N HIS A 3 9.11 -5.68 -29.35
CA HIS A 3 8.40 -6.91 -29.02
C HIS A 3 8.56 -7.35 -27.56
N ALA A 4 9.75 -7.17 -26.99
CA ALA A 4 10.01 -7.49 -25.58
C ALA A 4 9.25 -6.54 -24.64
N VAL A 5 9.20 -5.25 -24.95
CA VAL A 5 8.43 -4.25 -24.20
C VAL A 5 6.93 -4.55 -24.27
N ALA A 6 6.42 -4.92 -25.45
CA ALA A 6 5.02 -5.32 -25.61
C ALA A 6 4.68 -6.57 -24.79
N SER A 7 5.55 -7.58 -24.81
CA SER A 7 5.38 -8.80 -24.00
C SER A 7 5.39 -8.50 -22.49
N GLU A 8 6.26 -7.61 -22.04
CA GLU A 8 6.33 -7.18 -20.63
C GLU A 8 5.04 -6.46 -20.21
N ALA A 9 4.52 -5.57 -21.05
CA ALA A 9 3.28 -4.85 -20.78
C ALA A 9 2.06 -5.79 -20.69
N VAL A 10 1.97 -6.77 -21.60
CA VAL A 10 0.90 -7.78 -21.58
C VAL A 10 0.98 -8.63 -20.31
N GLU A 11 2.19 -9.04 -19.92
CA GLU A 11 2.38 -9.84 -18.71
C GLU A 11 2.03 -9.04 -17.44
N LEU A 12 2.42 -7.77 -17.37
CA LEU A 12 2.05 -6.89 -16.26
C LEU A 12 0.53 -6.69 -16.19
N ALA A 13 -0.13 -6.48 -17.32
CA ALA A 13 -1.60 -6.38 -17.38
C ALA A 13 -2.29 -7.67 -16.92
N ARG A 14 -1.76 -8.84 -17.33
CA ARG A 14 -2.23 -10.15 -16.86
C ARG A 14 -2.14 -10.27 -15.34
N LEU A 15 -1.03 -9.84 -14.75
CA LEU A 15 -0.81 -9.88 -13.30
C LEU A 15 -1.69 -8.89 -12.55
N VAL A 16 -1.92 -7.68 -13.09
CA VAL A 16 -2.92 -6.73 -12.56
C VAL A 16 -4.30 -7.40 -12.54
N GLY A 17 -4.73 -8.00 -13.65
CA GLY A 17 -5.99 -8.73 -13.72
C GLY A 17 -6.08 -9.86 -12.68
N ALA A 18 -5.00 -10.65 -12.53
CA ALA A 18 -4.94 -11.71 -11.52
C ALA A 18 -5.02 -11.17 -10.09
N ARG A 19 -4.38 -10.03 -9.80
CA ARG A 19 -4.42 -9.39 -8.47
C ARG A 19 -5.81 -8.85 -8.15
N LEU A 20 -6.44 -8.16 -9.09
CA LEU A 20 -7.81 -7.68 -8.95
C LEU A 20 -8.77 -8.85 -8.69
N ALA A 21 -8.70 -9.91 -9.50
CA ALA A 21 -9.53 -11.09 -9.32
C ALA A 21 -9.32 -11.74 -7.94
N HIS A 22 -8.08 -11.91 -7.51
CA HIS A 22 -7.74 -12.47 -6.20
C HIS A 22 -8.32 -11.66 -5.05
N ASP A 23 -8.10 -10.36 -5.05
CA ASP A 23 -8.46 -9.49 -3.93
C ASP A 23 -9.96 -9.19 -3.85
N LEU A 24 -10.67 -9.22 -4.98
CA LEU A 24 -12.10 -8.95 -5.02
C LEU A 24 -12.94 -10.22 -4.79
N ALA A 25 -12.39 -11.41 -5.04
CA ALA A 25 -13.12 -12.67 -4.89
C ALA A 25 -13.70 -12.88 -3.48
N GLY A 26 -12.95 -12.55 -2.42
CA GLY A 26 -13.40 -12.73 -1.02
C GLY A 26 -14.63 -11.88 -0.66
N PRO A 27 -14.55 -10.54 -0.79
CA PRO A 27 -15.70 -9.67 -0.55
C PRO A 27 -16.91 -10.00 -1.44
N LEU A 28 -16.69 -10.29 -2.73
CA LEU A 28 -17.77 -10.68 -3.64
C LEU A 28 -18.45 -11.99 -3.20
N GLY A 29 -17.68 -13.00 -2.80
CA GLY A 29 -18.23 -14.25 -2.27
C GLY A 29 -19.07 -14.04 -1.01
N THR A 30 -18.64 -13.13 -0.13
CA THR A 30 -19.39 -12.76 1.09
C THR A 30 -20.71 -12.07 0.73
N ILE A 31 -20.70 -11.14 -0.23
CA ILE A 31 -21.91 -10.47 -0.73
C ILE A 31 -22.88 -11.49 -1.35
N THR A 32 -22.39 -12.41 -2.19
CA THR A 32 -23.23 -13.46 -2.81
C THR A 32 -23.85 -14.37 -1.76
N ALA A 33 -23.09 -14.77 -0.73
CA ALA A 33 -23.61 -15.59 0.36
C ALA A 33 -24.69 -14.85 1.17
N ALA A 34 -24.46 -13.58 1.51
CA ALA A 34 -25.42 -12.75 2.24
C ALA A 34 -26.71 -12.51 1.44
N ALA A 35 -26.61 -12.28 0.12
CA ALA A 35 -27.76 -12.10 -0.76
C ALA A 35 -28.65 -13.35 -0.90
N GLY A 36 -28.12 -14.54 -0.62
CA GLY A 36 -28.87 -15.79 -0.60
C GLY A 36 -29.65 -16.05 0.70
N LEU A 37 -29.50 -15.22 1.73
CA LEU A 37 -30.21 -15.34 3.00
C LEU A 37 -31.56 -14.62 2.96
N ALA A 38 -32.52 -15.07 3.77
CA ALA A 38 -33.82 -14.43 3.88
C ALA A 38 -33.67 -12.98 4.42
N PRO A 39 -34.40 -11.99 3.87
CA PRO A 39 -34.33 -10.60 4.32
C PRO A 39 -34.64 -10.46 5.82
N GLY A 40 -33.92 -9.60 6.54
CA GLY A 40 -34.22 -9.23 7.93
C GLY A 40 -33.41 -9.96 9.01
N ALA A 41 -32.39 -10.74 8.64
CA ALA A 41 -31.39 -11.21 9.60
C ALA A 41 -30.41 -10.06 9.89
N ALA A 42 -30.61 -9.30 10.98
CA ALA A 42 -29.85 -8.08 11.30
C ALA A 42 -28.31 -8.22 11.19
N ARG A 43 -27.76 -9.40 11.55
CA ARG A 43 -26.33 -9.69 11.44
C ARG A 43 -25.83 -9.89 10.00
N SER A 44 -26.71 -10.29 9.09
CA SER A 44 -26.44 -10.40 7.66
C SER A 44 -26.37 -9.02 7.00
N ASP A 45 -27.26 -8.11 7.40
CA ASP A 45 -27.31 -6.75 6.84
C ASP A 45 -26.08 -5.92 7.26
N GLU A 46 -25.65 -6.05 8.52
CA GLU A 46 -24.43 -5.39 9.02
C GLU A 46 -23.17 -5.88 8.30
N LEU A 47 -22.99 -7.20 8.19
CA LEU A 47 -21.87 -7.81 7.46
C LEU A 47 -21.87 -7.40 5.98
N LEU A 48 -23.04 -7.34 5.34
CA LEU A 48 -23.18 -6.91 3.95
C LEU A 48 -22.76 -5.44 3.79
N ALA A 49 -23.23 -4.55 4.67
CA ALA A 49 -22.88 -3.13 4.63
C ALA A 49 -21.37 -2.90 4.83
N GLU A 50 -20.76 -3.59 5.80
CA GLU A 50 -19.31 -3.56 6.04
C GLU A 50 -18.54 -4.05 4.80
N THR A 51 -18.94 -5.19 4.25
CA THR A 51 -18.28 -5.79 3.07
C THR A 51 -18.40 -4.88 1.83
N LEU A 52 -19.55 -4.24 1.62
CA LEU A 52 -19.74 -3.29 0.53
C LEU A 52 -18.87 -2.04 0.71
N SER A 53 -18.78 -1.50 1.93
CA SER A 53 -17.91 -0.38 2.25
C SER A 53 -16.44 -0.71 1.94
N ASP A 54 -15.96 -1.87 2.38
CA ASP A 54 -14.61 -2.37 2.11
C ASP A 54 -14.36 -2.57 0.61
N LEU A 55 -15.32 -3.14 -0.10
CA LEU A 55 -15.23 -3.35 -1.54
C LEU A 55 -15.13 -2.01 -2.29
N MET A 56 -15.93 -1.01 -1.92
CA MET A 56 -15.87 0.33 -2.52
C MET A 56 -14.56 1.05 -2.20
N ALA A 57 -14.06 0.96 -0.96
CA ALA A 57 -12.77 1.52 -0.58
C ALA A 57 -11.64 0.91 -1.41
N ARG A 58 -11.63 -0.43 -1.54
CA ARG A 58 -10.65 -1.16 -2.36
C ARG A 58 -10.74 -0.81 -3.83
N GLY A 59 -11.95 -0.71 -4.38
CA GLY A 59 -12.19 -0.30 -5.76
C GLY A 59 -11.63 1.09 -6.07
N ARG A 60 -11.83 2.06 -5.17
CA ARG A 60 -11.26 3.42 -5.30
C ARG A 60 -9.74 3.42 -5.24
N LEU A 61 -9.13 2.66 -4.33
CA LEU A 61 -7.68 2.52 -4.29
C LEU A 61 -7.12 1.91 -5.58
N TYR A 62 -7.76 0.86 -6.09
CA TYR A 62 -7.30 0.17 -7.29
C TYR A 62 -7.47 1.02 -8.55
N ALA A 63 -8.52 1.82 -8.63
CA ALA A 63 -8.65 2.84 -9.68
C ALA A 63 -7.49 3.84 -9.61
N ALA A 64 -7.14 4.34 -8.42
CA ALA A 64 -6.05 5.30 -8.26
C ALA A 64 -4.65 4.69 -8.52
N VAL A 65 -4.42 3.43 -8.16
CA VAL A 65 -3.12 2.74 -8.29
C VAL A 65 -2.89 2.13 -9.67
N PHE A 66 -3.92 1.48 -10.25
CA PHE A 66 -3.81 0.74 -11.52
C PHE A 66 -4.42 1.47 -12.72
N GLY A 67 -5.23 2.50 -12.48
CA GLY A 67 -5.86 3.32 -13.52
C GLY A 67 -4.98 4.51 -13.94
N SER A 68 -5.65 5.55 -14.45
CA SER A 68 -5.00 6.80 -14.84
C SER A 68 -4.61 7.62 -13.63
N ALA A 69 -3.51 8.36 -13.73
CA ALA A 69 -3.11 9.31 -12.70
C ALA A 69 -4.13 10.47 -12.62
N GLU A 70 -4.64 10.72 -11.42
CA GLU A 70 -5.60 11.80 -11.13
C GLU A 70 -5.04 12.73 -10.05
N ASP A 71 -5.57 13.96 -9.98
CA ASP A 71 -5.25 14.90 -8.91
C ASP A 71 -5.69 14.34 -7.56
N THR A 72 -4.72 13.84 -6.79
CA THR A 72 -4.96 13.27 -5.46
C THR A 72 -4.22 14.10 -4.42
N PRO A 73 -4.93 14.92 -3.62
CA PRO A 73 -4.30 15.72 -2.57
C PRO A 73 -3.89 14.84 -1.39
N TRP A 74 -2.90 15.29 -0.62
CA TRP A 74 -2.37 14.58 0.56
C TRP A 74 -3.46 14.10 1.53
N HIS A 75 -4.44 14.94 1.84
CA HIS A 75 -5.50 14.61 2.79
C HIS A 75 -6.45 13.50 2.32
N ALA A 76 -6.50 13.22 1.01
CA ALA A 76 -7.33 12.13 0.44
C ALA A 76 -6.62 10.77 0.49
N MET A 77 -5.29 10.76 0.60
CA MET A 77 -4.49 9.52 0.56
C MET A 77 -4.84 8.53 1.67
N PRO A 78 -5.04 8.91 2.95
CA PRO A 78 -5.43 7.96 4.00
C PRO A 78 -6.74 7.22 3.66
N ALA A 79 -7.74 7.93 3.13
CA ALA A 79 -9.03 7.34 2.79
C ALA A 79 -8.94 6.37 1.60
N LEU A 80 -8.05 6.64 0.64
CA LEU A 80 -7.76 5.71 -0.45
C LEU A 80 -6.99 4.48 0.08
N LEU A 81 -5.94 4.69 0.88
CA LEU A 81 -5.10 3.62 1.43
C LEU A 81 -5.84 2.71 2.41
N ALA A 82 -6.93 3.18 3.02
CA ALA A 82 -7.86 2.34 3.78
C ALA A 82 -8.45 1.18 2.94
N GLY A 83 -8.46 1.29 1.60
CA GLY A 83 -8.83 0.20 0.69
C GLY A 83 -7.78 -0.88 0.50
N ALA A 84 -6.57 -0.72 1.03
CA ALA A 84 -5.46 -1.65 0.82
C ALA A 84 -5.74 -3.02 1.45
N PRO A 85 -5.26 -4.13 0.85
CA PRO A 85 -5.35 -5.45 1.47
C PRO A 85 -4.73 -5.46 2.87
N GLY A 86 -5.55 -5.80 3.88
CA GLY A 86 -5.12 -5.83 5.28
C GLY A 86 -5.07 -4.47 5.97
N ALA A 87 -5.62 -3.40 5.38
CA ALA A 87 -5.62 -2.05 5.95
C ALA A 87 -6.25 -1.95 7.35
N HIS A 88 -7.20 -2.82 7.72
CA HIS A 88 -7.75 -2.89 9.08
C HIS A 88 -6.69 -3.17 10.16
N ARG A 89 -5.50 -3.66 9.77
CA ARG A 89 -4.36 -3.87 10.65
C ARG A 89 -3.23 -2.89 10.38
N ILE A 90 -3.40 -1.80 9.65
CA ILE A 90 -2.28 -0.94 9.27
C ILE A 90 -2.72 0.51 9.37
N THR A 91 -1.99 1.30 10.15
CA THR A 91 -2.18 2.74 10.16
C THR A 91 -1.42 3.37 9.00
N PHE A 92 -2.10 4.21 8.21
CA PHE A 92 -1.47 5.06 7.21
C PHE A 92 -1.37 6.49 7.76
N ASP A 93 -0.16 6.92 8.07
CA ASP A 93 0.14 8.27 8.56
C ASP A 93 0.63 9.12 7.38
N VAL A 94 -0.16 10.12 7.00
CA VAL A 94 0.14 10.98 5.86
C VAL A 94 0.39 12.40 6.35
N THR A 95 1.64 12.83 6.27
CA THR A 95 2.03 14.21 6.57
C THR A 95 1.74 15.08 5.34
N PRO A 96 0.91 16.13 5.44
CA PRO A 96 0.65 17.02 4.31
C PRO A 96 1.90 17.78 3.86
N GLY A 97 1.95 18.14 2.58
CA GLY A 97 2.99 18.98 2.02
C GLY A 97 2.53 19.79 0.81
N PRO A 98 3.47 20.28 -0.02
CA PRO A 98 3.17 20.98 -1.27
C PRO A 98 2.30 20.13 -2.21
N PRO A 99 1.52 20.75 -3.11
CA PRO A 99 0.72 20.02 -4.10
C PRO A 99 1.56 19.00 -4.89
N LEU A 100 1.03 17.80 -5.06
CA LEU A 100 1.68 16.72 -5.81
C LEU A 100 1.25 16.76 -7.27
N ARG A 101 2.15 16.36 -8.17
CA ARG A 101 1.77 15.98 -9.53
C ARG A 101 0.92 14.70 -9.47
N PRO A 102 -0.10 14.54 -10.34
CA PRO A 102 -0.92 13.32 -10.39
C PRO A 102 -0.12 12.02 -10.36
N ALA A 103 0.91 11.93 -11.20
CA ALA A 103 1.76 10.75 -11.30
C ALA A 103 2.54 10.46 -10.00
N THR A 104 2.99 11.50 -9.29
CA THR A 104 3.67 11.36 -8.00
C THR A 104 2.70 10.90 -6.91
N ALA A 105 1.45 11.37 -6.92
CA ALA A 105 0.43 10.90 -6.00
C ALA A 105 0.05 9.43 -6.25
N GLN A 106 -0.11 9.03 -7.52
CA GLN A 106 -0.32 7.64 -7.89
C GLN A 106 0.85 6.74 -7.43
N LEU A 107 2.09 7.18 -7.63
CA LEU A 107 3.27 6.46 -7.12
C LEU A 107 3.28 6.36 -5.60
N ALA A 108 2.89 7.42 -4.88
CA ALA A 108 2.81 7.40 -3.42
C ALA A 108 1.77 6.39 -2.92
N LEU A 109 0.61 6.28 -3.57
CA LEU A 109 -0.40 5.28 -3.25
C LEU A 109 0.09 3.85 -3.54
N ALA A 110 0.72 3.64 -4.70
CA ALA A 110 1.28 2.34 -5.08
C ALA A 110 2.39 1.90 -4.11
N ALA A 111 3.28 2.83 -3.74
CA ALA A 111 4.33 2.60 -2.75
C ALA A 111 3.75 2.35 -1.35
N GLY A 112 2.70 3.06 -0.96
CA GLY A 112 2.00 2.85 0.31
C GLY A 112 1.37 1.45 0.39
N MET A 113 0.74 1.00 -0.69
CA MET A 113 0.20 -0.36 -0.80
C MET A 113 1.31 -1.42 -0.75
N LEU A 114 2.44 -1.21 -1.43
CA LEU A 114 3.61 -2.10 -1.37
C LEU A 114 4.24 -2.13 0.04
N ALA A 115 4.32 -0.97 0.70
CA ALA A 115 4.84 -0.86 2.07
C ALA A 115 3.97 -1.64 3.06
N ALA A 116 2.64 -1.61 2.88
CA ALA A 116 1.70 -2.39 3.68
C ALA A 116 1.90 -3.91 3.54
N GLU A 117 2.27 -4.41 2.35
CA GLU A 117 2.62 -5.83 2.15
C GLU A 117 3.90 -6.23 2.90
N GLY A 118 4.79 -5.28 3.16
CA GLY A 118 5.98 -5.41 3.99
C GLY A 118 5.71 -5.55 5.50
N LEU A 119 4.43 -5.57 5.92
CA LEU A 119 3.99 -5.64 7.31
C LEU A 119 3.19 -6.96 7.56
N PRO A 120 3.84 -8.14 7.59
CA PRO A 120 3.18 -9.45 7.48
C PRO A 120 2.22 -9.81 8.63
N ARG A 121 2.31 -9.16 9.79
CA ARG A 121 1.38 -9.40 10.92
C ARG A 121 0.28 -8.35 11.04
N GLY A 122 0.30 -7.31 10.21
CA GLY A 122 -0.42 -6.08 10.53
C GLY A 122 0.07 -5.43 11.84
N GLY A 123 -0.02 -4.11 11.91
CA GLY A 123 0.06 -3.31 13.12
C GLY A 123 -1.25 -2.58 13.41
N CYS A 124 -2.17 -3.23 14.13
CA CYS A 124 -3.11 -2.55 15.01
C CYS A 124 -3.11 -3.32 16.34
N VAL A 125 -2.59 -2.68 17.40
CA VAL A 125 -2.99 -3.00 18.78
C VAL A 125 -3.32 -1.65 19.40
N GLY A 126 -4.60 -1.35 19.48
CA GLY A 126 -5.10 -0.34 20.40
C GLY A 126 -5.03 -0.90 21.82
N ASP A 127 -4.62 -0.03 22.73
CA ASP A 127 -4.68 -0.12 24.20
C ASP A 127 -3.83 -1.22 24.86
N ALA A 128 -2.64 -0.81 25.33
CA ALA A 128 -1.99 -1.52 26.42
C ALA A 128 -2.87 -1.41 27.68
N PRO A 129 -3.15 -2.52 28.41
CA PRO A 129 -3.78 -2.42 29.72
C PRO A 129 -2.85 -1.70 30.69
N GLY A 130 -3.30 -0.57 31.23
CA GLY A 130 -2.68 0.09 32.40
C GLY A 130 -2.87 -0.72 33.70
N PRO A 131 -2.19 -0.35 34.79
CA PRO A 131 -1.03 -1.11 35.26
C PRO A 131 -1.31 -1.93 36.52
N GLY A 132 -0.72 -3.12 36.56
CA GLY A 132 -0.48 -3.89 37.78
C GLY A 132 0.89 -4.56 37.68
N GLY A 133 1.92 -3.94 38.23
CA GLY A 133 3.27 -4.52 38.31
C GLY A 133 4.38 -3.48 38.28
N GLY A 134 4.88 -3.11 39.46
CA GLY A 134 5.92 -2.10 39.63
C GLY A 134 7.28 -2.51 39.07
N GLY A 135 7.87 -1.63 38.29
CA GLY A 135 9.27 -1.68 37.89
C GLY A 135 9.67 -0.29 37.42
N ALA A 136 10.56 0.37 38.15
CA ALA A 136 11.11 1.67 37.78
C ALA A 136 11.96 1.51 36.50
N GLY A 137 11.34 1.79 35.36
CA GLY A 137 11.98 1.94 34.06
C GLY A 137 11.62 3.31 33.49
N LEU A 138 12.60 3.95 32.85
CA LEU A 138 12.49 5.23 32.15
C LEU A 138 11.17 5.40 31.38
N PRO A 139 10.64 6.63 31.22
CA PRO A 139 9.37 6.85 30.53
C PRO A 139 9.43 6.21 29.14
N GLU A 140 8.61 5.18 28.94
CA GLU A 140 8.37 4.59 27.63
C GLU A 140 7.85 5.71 26.74
N GLY A 141 8.59 6.01 25.66
CA GLY A 141 8.12 6.93 24.63
C GLY A 141 6.79 6.45 24.05
N PRO A 142 6.04 7.32 23.35
CA PRO A 142 4.74 6.98 22.79
C PRO A 142 4.84 5.68 21.98
N PRO A 143 3.80 4.83 21.98
CA PRO A 143 3.80 3.56 21.25
C PRO A 143 4.22 3.85 19.81
N ARG A 144 5.40 3.33 19.41
CA ARG A 144 5.94 3.56 18.08
C ARG A 144 4.92 3.07 17.06
N ALA A 145 4.40 4.00 16.26
CA ALA A 145 3.41 3.71 15.24
C ALA A 145 3.90 2.55 14.37
N ARG A 146 3.03 1.54 14.22
CA ARG A 146 3.23 0.39 13.33
C ARG A 146 2.34 0.64 12.13
N GLY A 147 2.92 0.86 10.97
CA GLY A 147 2.15 1.40 9.86
C GLY A 147 3.00 1.84 8.68
N VAL A 148 2.42 2.67 7.83
CA VAL A 148 3.11 3.27 6.70
C VAL A 148 3.05 4.78 6.88
N ARG A 149 4.21 5.44 6.97
CA ARG A 149 4.30 6.89 6.91
C ARG A 149 4.52 7.33 5.48
N ILE A 150 3.77 8.33 5.03
CA ILE A 150 3.95 9.02 3.75
C ILE A 150 4.13 10.50 4.05
N ALA A 151 5.22 11.09 3.59
CA ALA A 151 5.55 12.47 3.89
C ALA A 151 6.25 13.15 2.72
N PRO A 152 6.33 14.49 2.70
CA PRO A 152 7.10 15.21 1.69
C PRO A 152 8.57 14.80 1.75
N GLY A 153 9.13 14.48 0.59
CA GLY A 153 10.52 14.09 0.41
C GLY A 153 11.39 15.25 -0.09
N PRO A 154 12.71 15.05 -0.16
CA PRO A 154 13.62 16.04 -0.71
C PRO A 154 13.32 16.34 -2.19
N GLY A 155 13.55 17.59 -2.62
CA GLY A 155 13.40 18.00 -4.01
C GLY A 155 11.95 18.00 -4.52
N GLY A 156 10.96 18.19 -3.62
CA GLY A 156 9.54 18.14 -3.98
C GLY A 156 9.01 16.73 -4.23
N GLY A 157 9.77 15.70 -3.82
CA GLY A 157 9.35 14.31 -3.88
C GLY A 157 8.46 13.86 -2.72
N VAL A 158 8.32 12.55 -2.60
CA VAL A 158 7.59 11.88 -1.51
C VAL A 158 8.49 10.83 -0.89
N ALA A 159 8.44 10.69 0.43
CA ALA A 159 9.06 9.59 1.15
C ALA A 159 7.96 8.66 1.70
N VAL A 160 8.10 7.37 1.45
CA VAL A 160 7.23 6.31 1.99
C VAL A 160 8.06 5.42 2.91
N LEU A 161 7.61 5.21 4.13
CA LEU A 161 8.34 4.48 5.15
C LEU A 161 7.42 3.45 5.83
N PRO A 162 7.66 2.14 5.66
CA PRO A 162 7.05 1.14 6.50
C PRO A 162 7.70 1.16 7.89
N GLU A 163 6.89 1.34 8.92
CA GLU A 163 7.30 1.39 10.33
C GLU A 163 6.83 0.15 11.10
N GLY A 164 7.75 -0.45 11.85
CA GLY A 164 7.46 -1.60 12.70
C GLY A 164 8.71 -2.43 13.01
N ARG A 165 8.63 -3.28 14.04
CA ARG A 165 9.77 -4.12 14.49
C ARG A 165 10.28 -5.07 13.41
N ILE A 166 9.38 -5.56 12.56
CA ILE A 166 9.66 -6.51 11.48
C ILE A 166 9.31 -5.93 10.11
N ALA A 167 9.17 -4.61 10.01
CA ALA A 167 8.90 -3.95 8.75
C ALA A 167 10.07 -4.23 7.79
N ALA A 168 9.77 -4.57 6.55
CA ALA A 168 10.78 -4.72 5.51
C ALA A 168 10.13 -4.48 4.15
N TRP A 169 10.88 -3.87 3.24
CA TRP A 169 10.44 -3.84 1.84
C TRP A 169 10.46 -5.25 1.26
N PRO A 170 9.51 -5.60 0.37
CA PRO A 170 9.54 -6.86 -0.34
C PRO A 170 10.87 -7.03 -1.10
N HIS A 171 11.46 -8.23 -1.04
CA HIS A 171 12.77 -8.51 -1.61
C HIS A 171 12.87 -8.14 -3.11
N ALA A 172 11.81 -8.41 -3.87
CA ALA A 172 11.73 -8.07 -5.28
C ALA A 172 11.86 -6.55 -5.56
N LEU A 173 11.47 -5.67 -4.63
CA LEU A 173 11.73 -4.24 -4.76
C LEU A 173 13.22 -3.94 -4.64
N ILE A 174 13.86 -4.51 -3.61
CA ILE A 174 15.30 -4.32 -3.34
C ILE A 174 16.14 -4.79 -4.52
N GLU A 175 15.87 -6.00 -5.03
CA GLU A 175 16.58 -6.55 -6.18
C GLU A 175 16.47 -5.64 -7.42
N ARG A 176 15.24 -5.17 -7.72
CA ARG A 176 15.01 -4.30 -8.88
C ARG A 176 15.68 -2.94 -8.76
N LEU A 177 15.64 -2.32 -7.57
CA LEU A 177 16.33 -1.06 -7.32
C LEU A 177 17.86 -1.24 -7.39
N GLY A 178 18.37 -2.43 -7.04
CA GLY A 178 19.77 -2.81 -7.22
C GLY A 178 20.17 -3.14 -8.65
N GLY A 179 19.25 -3.03 -9.62
CA GLY A 179 19.51 -3.37 -11.02
C GLY A 179 19.62 -4.86 -11.30
N LEU A 180 19.28 -5.72 -10.33
CA LEU A 180 19.16 -7.15 -10.56
C LEU A 180 17.87 -7.42 -11.36
N ALA A 181 17.92 -8.41 -12.24
CA ALA A 181 16.72 -8.93 -12.89
C ALA A 181 16.12 -9.99 -11.97
N PRO A 182 15.15 -9.63 -11.09
CA PRO A 182 14.49 -10.65 -10.28
C PRO A 182 13.77 -11.64 -11.19
N PRO A 183 13.44 -12.84 -10.68
CA PRO A 183 12.50 -13.72 -11.37
C PRO A 183 11.25 -12.94 -11.76
N GLN A 184 10.69 -13.28 -12.93
CA GLN A 184 9.42 -12.68 -13.35
C GLN A 184 8.38 -12.89 -12.25
N PRO A 185 7.57 -11.86 -11.95
CA PRO A 185 6.48 -12.00 -10.99
C PRO A 185 5.57 -13.16 -11.41
N ASP A 186 5.54 -14.20 -10.59
CA ASP A 186 4.81 -15.44 -10.82
C ASP A 186 3.45 -15.45 -10.13
N THR A 187 3.23 -14.53 -9.19
CA THR A 187 1.98 -14.39 -8.44
C THR A 187 1.44 -12.96 -8.45
N ALA A 188 0.13 -12.84 -8.22
CA ALA A 188 -0.55 -11.57 -7.97
C ALA A 188 0.07 -10.77 -6.79
N ARG A 189 0.68 -11.44 -5.81
CA ARG A 189 1.35 -10.77 -4.67
C ARG A 189 2.70 -10.16 -5.07
N SER A 190 3.38 -10.77 -6.03
CA SER A 190 4.68 -10.29 -6.54
C SER A 190 4.54 -9.10 -7.52
N LEU A 191 3.32 -8.66 -7.84
CA LEU A 191 3.03 -7.61 -8.83
C LEU A 191 3.49 -6.20 -8.41
N MET A 192 3.36 -5.84 -7.13
CA MET A 192 3.39 -4.43 -6.73
C MET A 192 4.75 -3.76 -6.99
N ALA A 193 5.86 -4.48 -6.79
CA ALA A 193 7.20 -3.95 -7.09
C ALA A 193 7.40 -3.67 -8.60
N PRO A 194 7.20 -4.63 -9.54
CA PRO A 194 7.30 -4.34 -10.96
C PRO A 194 6.32 -3.27 -11.43
N TRP A 195 5.09 -3.24 -10.90
CA TRP A 195 4.11 -2.19 -11.21
C TRP A 195 4.62 -0.80 -10.81
N LEU A 196 5.12 -0.65 -9.58
CA LEU A 196 5.65 0.62 -9.07
C LEU A 196 6.82 1.14 -9.93
N LEU A 197 7.74 0.26 -10.34
CA LEU A 197 8.84 0.64 -11.22
C LEU A 197 8.36 1.03 -12.63
N ALA A 198 7.36 0.33 -13.17
CA ALA A 198 6.78 0.67 -14.47
C ALA A 198 6.12 2.06 -14.44
N LEU A 199 5.34 2.35 -13.38
CA LEU A 199 4.76 3.67 -13.16
C LEU A 199 5.83 4.76 -13.03
N ALA A 200 6.90 4.49 -12.28
CA ALA A 200 7.94 5.49 -12.07
C ALA A 200 8.66 5.84 -13.38
N ARG A 201 8.99 4.81 -14.17
CA ARG A 201 9.56 4.97 -15.51
C ARG A 201 8.63 5.77 -16.43
N GLN A 202 7.33 5.46 -16.43
CA GLN A 202 6.34 6.19 -17.23
C GLN A 202 6.23 7.66 -16.80
N ALA A 203 6.32 7.93 -15.50
CA ALA A 203 6.23 9.27 -14.92
C ALA A 203 7.55 10.06 -14.99
N GLY A 204 8.64 9.47 -15.48
CA GLY A 204 9.99 10.05 -15.38
C GLY A 204 10.45 10.28 -13.94
N CYS A 205 9.86 9.56 -12.97
CA CYS A 205 10.23 9.66 -11.57
C CYS A 205 11.36 8.69 -11.23
N ASP A 206 12.30 9.14 -10.41
CA ASP A 206 13.37 8.31 -9.85
C ASP A 206 12.91 7.66 -8.54
N LEU A 207 13.30 6.40 -8.33
CA LEU A 207 13.02 5.61 -7.14
C LEU A 207 14.34 5.24 -6.47
N SER A 208 14.48 5.56 -5.20
CA SER A 208 15.67 5.19 -4.42
C SER A 208 15.32 4.88 -2.98
N LEU A 209 16.18 4.13 -2.29
CA LEU A 209 16.07 3.97 -0.85
C LEU A 209 16.92 5.02 -0.16
N GLY A 210 16.35 5.71 0.83
CA GLY A 210 17.10 6.62 1.68
C GLY A 210 18.18 5.87 2.45
N LEU A 211 19.36 6.50 2.58
CA LEU A 211 20.45 5.97 3.39
C LEU A 211 20.39 6.60 4.79
N GLY A 212 20.55 5.76 5.82
CA GLY A 212 20.77 6.20 7.20
C GLY A 212 19.56 6.02 8.12
N GLY A 213 19.87 5.80 9.40
CA GLY A 213 18.90 5.62 10.48
C GLY A 213 18.68 4.16 10.89
N PRO A 214 18.22 3.90 12.13
CA PRO A 214 17.83 2.56 12.55
C PRO A 214 16.48 2.17 11.94
N GLY A 215 16.42 1.03 11.23
CA GLY A 215 15.17 0.46 10.71
C GLY A 215 15.13 0.30 9.19
N THR A 216 13.93 0.18 8.64
CA THR A 216 13.71 0.07 7.19
C THR A 216 14.01 1.41 6.52
N PRO A 217 14.83 1.45 5.46
CA PRO A 217 15.07 2.70 4.75
C PRO A 217 13.78 3.19 4.07
N PRO A 218 13.50 4.50 4.05
CA PRO A 218 12.35 5.03 3.32
C PRO A 218 12.55 4.86 1.82
N LEU A 219 11.48 4.58 1.08
CA LEU A 219 11.46 4.70 -0.37
C LEU A 219 11.22 6.16 -0.75
N LEU A 220 12.12 6.73 -1.53
CA LEU A 220 12.10 8.09 -2.03
C LEU A 220 11.58 8.08 -3.47
N LEU A 221 10.50 8.83 -3.70
CA LEU A 221 9.89 9.06 -5.00
C LEU A 221 10.25 10.48 -5.44
N ARG A 222 11.16 10.61 -6.42
CA ARG A 222 11.63 11.92 -6.89
C ARG A 222 11.01 12.25 -8.25
N PRO A 223 10.25 13.34 -8.38
CA PRO A 223 9.72 13.75 -9.68
C PRO A 223 10.87 14.15 -10.62
N PRO A 224 10.62 14.15 -11.95
CA PRO A 224 11.59 14.69 -12.89
C PRO A 224 11.85 16.16 -12.58
N GLY A 225 13.15 16.51 -12.55
CA GLY A 225 13.65 17.86 -12.28
C GLY A 225 13.23 18.91 -13.29
#